data_AF-O30153-F1
#
_entry.id   AF-O30153-F1
#
_cell.length_a   1.000
_cell.length_b   1.000
_cell.length_c   1.000
_cell.angle_alpha   90.00
_cell.angle_beta   90.00
_cell.angle_gamma   90.00
#
_symmetry.space_group_name_H-M   'P 1'
#
loop_
_entity.id
_entity.type
_entity.pdbx_description
1 polymer ?
#
loop_
_entity_poly.entity_id
_entity_poly.type
_entity_poly.pdbx_seq_one_letter_code
_entity_poly.pdbx_strand_id
1 'polypeptide(L)' 'MRAMSSQRIEGEKIRCVGRRISKPRLIHQTGKHRAIEIFVEGRPAKAEVVRAWRVLKTAED' A
#
# COMPACT_ATOMS: atom_id res chain seq x y z
N MET A 1 21.95 -4.52 18.42
CA MET A 1 20.70 -5.14 17.93
C MET A 1 20.33 -4.45 16.63
N ARG A 2 20.53 -5.09 15.47
CA ARG A 2 20.18 -4.49 14.17
C ARG A 2 18.65 -4.48 14.09
N ALA A 3 18.04 -3.31 14.19
CA ALA A 3 16.62 -3.20 13.88
C ALA A 3 16.47 -3.65 12.43
N MET A 4 15.93 -4.85 12.22
CA MET A 4 15.41 -5.23 10.91
C MET A 4 14.28 -4.24 10.67
N SER A 5 14.59 -3.15 9.97
CA SER A 5 13.57 -2.28 9.42
C SER A 5 12.64 -3.19 8.65
N SER A 6 11.43 -3.38 9.19
CA SER A 6 10.42 -4.16 8.50
C SER A 6 10.37 -3.60 7.09
N GLN A 7 10.64 -4.42 6.07
CA GLN A 7 10.68 -4.03 4.66
C GLN A 7 9.27 -3.70 4.15
N ARG A 8 8.55 -2.86 4.89
CA ARG A 8 7.18 -2.45 4.67
C ARG A 8 7.22 -1.05 4.11
N ILE A 9 6.67 -0.91 2.91
CA ILE A 9 6.44 0.39 2.30
C ILE A 9 5.02 0.78 2.70
N GLU A 10 4.90 1.85 3.47
CA GLU A 10 3.62 2.41 3.89
C GLU A 10 3.28 3.65 3.09
N GLY A 11 2.02 3.74 2.67
CA GLY A 11 1.50 4.89 1.93
C GLY A 11 0.00 5.05 2.15
N GLU A 12 -0.57 6.04 1.49
CA GLU A 12 -1.98 6.40 1.65
C GLU A 12 -2.88 5.55 0.76
N LYS A 13 -2.38 5.10 -0.40
CA LYS A 13 -3.12 4.30 -1.38
C LYS A 13 -2.20 3.28 -2.04
N ILE A 14 -2.77 2.20 -2.57
CA ILE A 14 -2.06 1.25 -3.43
C ILE A 14 -2.70 1.32 -4.81
N ARG A 15 -1.92 1.67 -5.84
CA ARG A 15 -2.35 1.64 -7.24
C ARG A 15 -1.97 0.30 -7.85
N CYS A 16 -2.97 -0.42 -8.34
CA CYS A 16 -2.78 -1.72 -8.96
C CYS A 16 -3.08 -1.65 -10.46
N VAL A 17 -2.20 -2.23 -11.29
CA VAL A 17 -2.34 -2.29 -12.75
C VAL A 17 -2.14 -3.73 -13.20
N GLY A 18 -3.11 -4.28 -13.92
CA GLY A 18 -3.07 -5.63 -14.46
C GLY A 18 -4.15 -5.86 -15.52
N ARG A 19 -4.16 -7.05 -16.12
CA ARG A 19 -5.18 -7.45 -17.10
C ARG A 19 -6.49 -7.85 -16.42
N ARG A 20 -6.41 -8.40 -15.20
CA ARG A 20 -7.55 -8.79 -14.40
C ARG A 20 -7.32 -8.38 -12.95
N ILE A 21 -8.34 -7.81 -12.32
CA ILE A 21 -8.35 -7.48 -10.90
C ILE A 21 -9.49 -8.26 -10.24
N SER A 22 -9.20 -8.96 -9.14
CA SER A 22 -10.22 -9.68 -8.39
C SER A 22 -11.15 -8.73 -7.63
N LYS A 23 -12.31 -9.24 -7.20
CA LYS A 23 -13.13 -8.51 -6.23
C LYS A 23 -12.33 -8.35 -4.91
N PRO A 24 -12.45 -7.21 -4.21
CA PRO A 24 -11.88 -7.06 -2.88
C PRO A 24 -12.47 -8.08 -1.91
N ARG A 25 -11.60 -8.76 -1.15
CA ARG A 25 -12.02 -9.64 -0.06
C ARG A 25 -11.52 -9.07 1.26
N LEU A 26 -12.38 -9.06 2.27
CA LEU A 26 -11.99 -8.70 3.63
C LEU A 26 -11.15 -9.84 4.22
N ILE A 27 -9.96 -9.49 4.70
CA ILE A 27 -9.16 -10.41 5.50
C ILE A 27 -9.60 -10.22 6.95
N HIS A 28 -10.14 -11.28 7.54
CA HIS A 28 -10.38 -11.36 8.97
C HIS A 28 -9.04 -11.61 9.68
N GLN A 29 -8.17 -10.60 9.74
CA GLN A 29 -7.07 -10.62 10.70
C GLN A 29 -7.66 -10.31 12.07
N THR A 30 -7.29 -11.10 13.08
CA THR A 30 -7.77 -11.02 14.47
C THR A 30 -7.27 -9.78 15.23
N GLY A 31 -6.89 -8.71 14.52
CA GLY A 31 -6.25 -7.50 15.07
C GLY A 31 -7.12 -6.23 15.00
N LYS A 32 -6.46 -5.08 15.21
CA LYS A 32 -7.11 -3.75 15.33
C LYS A 32 -7.54 -3.12 13.99
N HIS A 33 -7.07 -3.63 12.85
CA HIS A 33 -7.34 -3.04 11.53
C HIS A 33 -8.15 -3.98 10.65
N ARG A 34 -9.03 -3.40 9.83
CA ARG A 34 -9.66 -4.11 8.71
C ARG A 34 -8.66 -4.14 7.56
N ALA A 35 -8.30 -5.32 7.10
CA ALA A 35 -7.47 -5.50 5.92
C ALA A 35 -8.31 -5.99 4.75
N ILE A 36 -7.96 -5.56 3.53
CA ILE A 36 -8.52 -6.07 2.29
C ILE A 36 -7.42 -6.70 1.45
N GLU A 37 -7.74 -7.77 0.73
CA GLU A 37 -6.89 -8.35 -0.29
C GLU A 37 -7.51 -8.16 -1.68
N ILE A 38 -6.65 -7.90 -2.66
CA ILE A 38 -6.97 -7.91 -4.10
C ILE A 38 -5.87 -8.66 -4.85
N PHE A 39 -6.25 -9.52 -5.77
CA PHE A 39 -5.35 -10.17 -6.72
C PHE A 39 -5.31 -9.37 -8.02
N VAL A 40 -4.10 -9.13 -8.51
CA VAL A 40 -3.84 -8.42 -9.75
C VAL A 40 -3.07 -9.37 -10.66
N GLU A 41 -3.71 -9.79 -11.75
CA GLU A 41 -3.16 -10.77 -12.68
C GLU A 41 -2.88 -10.12 -14.03
N GLY A 42 -1.78 -10.50 -14.66
CA GLY A 42 -1.41 -10.02 -15.99
C GLY A 42 0.10 -9.93 -16.21
N ARG A 43 0.48 -9.60 -17.44
CA ARG A 43 1.85 -9.26 -17.82
C ARG A 43 1.81 -7.87 -18.47
N PRO A 44 2.04 -6.78 -17.72
CA PRO A 44 2.52 -6.72 -16.33
C PRO A 44 1.40 -6.75 -15.27
N ALA A 45 1.70 -7.29 -14.10
CA ALA A 45 0.93 -7.07 -12.87
C ALA A 45 1.79 -6.19 -11.95
N LYS A 46 1.36 -4.94 -11.72
CA LYS A 46 2.10 -3.94 -10.94
C LYS A 46 1.26 -3.48 -9.76
N ALA A 47 1.92 -3.26 -8.63
CA ALA A 47 1.35 -2.60 -7.46
C ALA A 47 2.32 -1.51 -7.00
N GLU A 48 1.83 -0.28 -6.92
CA GLU A 48 2.59 0.90 -6.51
C GLU A 48 1.98 1.46 -5.22
N VAL A 49 2.82 1.73 -4.21
CA VAL A 49 2.38 2.43 -3.00
C VAL A 49 2.46 3.94 -3.28
N VAL A 50 1.31 4.62 -3.23
CA VAL A 50 1.19 6.05 -3.46
C VAL A 50 1.09 6.77 -2.13
N ARG A 51 1.94 7.79 -1.95
CA ARG A 51 1.93 8.69 -0.80
C ARG A 51 2.06 10.11 -1.32
N ALA A 52 1.19 11.02 -0.89
CA ALA A 52 1.38 12.43 -1.18
C ALA A 52 2.66 12.95 -0.50
N TRP A 53 3.55 13.57 -1.28
CA TRP A 53 4.67 14.31 -0.71
C TRP A 53 4.15 15.61 -0.11
N ARG A 54 4.16 15.72 1.22
CA ARG A 54 3.80 16.96 1.90
C ARG A 54 5.08 17.72 2.20
N VAL A 55 5.28 18.85 1.53
CA VAL A 55 6.31 19.81 1.94
C VAL A 55 5.80 20.46 3.21
N LEU A 56 6.47 20.24 4.33
CA LEU A 56 6.28 21.08 5.51
C LEU A 56 6.88 22.44 5.15
N LYS A 57 6.03 23.44 4.85
CA LYS A 57 6.50 24.82 4.87
C LYS A 57 6.86 25.12 6.33
N THR A 58 8.14 25.24 6.63
CA THR A 58 8.57 25.88 7.87
C THR A 58 8.04 27.31 7.82
N ALA A 59 7.58 27.84 8.96
CA ALA A 59 6.82 29.09 9.04
C ALA A 59 7.66 30.37 8.75
N GLU A 60 8.73 30.27 7.98
CA GLU A 60 9.69 31.36 7.73
C GLU A 60 10.01 31.57 6.23
N ASP A 61 9.13 31.10 5.32
CA ASP A 61 9.16 31.45 3.87
C ASP A 61 7.81 32.00 3.37
#